data_AF-A0A9Q9HPN6-F1
#
_entry.id   AF-A0A9Q9HPN6-F1
#
_cell.length_a   1.000
_cell.length_b   1.000
_cell.length_c   1.000
_cell.angle_alpha   90.00
_cell.angle_beta   90.00
_cell.angle_gamma   90.00
#
_symmetry.space_group_name_H-M   'P 1'
#
loop_
_entity.id
_entity.type
_entity.pdbx_description
1 polymer ?
#
loop_
_entity_poly.entity_id
_entity_poly.type
_entity_poly.pdbx_seq_one_letter_code
_entity_poly.pdbx_strand_id
1 'polypeptide(L)' 'MIEIENNLEAVENALWLLKRGPTGLQRPQRGKRGNHPSTPIIMALQNRAAILRRSADVIPQGENWRAVHDPG' A
#
# COMPACT_ATOMS: atom_id res chain seq x y z
N MET A 1 -15.43 1.38 4.97
CA MET A 1 -14.12 1.52 4.31
C MET A 1 -14.15 2.84 3.58
N ILE A 2 -13.18 3.73 3.81
CA ILE A 2 -13.23 5.07 3.23
C ILE A 2 -12.69 4.98 1.79
N GLU A 3 -13.38 5.55 0.81
CA GLU A 3 -13.03 5.41 -0.62
C GLU A 3 -11.57 5.81 -0.91
N ILE A 4 -11.06 6.84 -0.23
CA ILE A 4 -9.69 7.32 -0.40
C ILE A 4 -8.62 6.30 0.03
N GLU A 5 -8.95 5.38 0.94
CA GLU A 5 -8.04 4.30 1.38
C GLU A 5 -7.85 3.23 0.30
N ASN A 6 -8.69 3.23 -0.74
CA ASN A 6 -8.60 2.31 -1.88
C ASN A 6 -7.88 2.94 -3.08
N ASN A 7 -7.56 4.23 -3.01
CA ASN A 7 -6.82 4.93 -4.05
C ASN A 7 -5.31 4.76 -3.81
N LEU A 8 -4.64 4.01 -4.69
CA LEU A 8 -3.20 3.73 -4.57
C LEU A 8 -2.37 5.02 -4.56
N GLU A 9 -2.67 5.96 -5.46
CA GLU A 9 -1.96 7.23 -5.55
C GLU A 9 -2.11 8.04 -4.26
N ALA A 10 -3.31 8.10 -3.70
CA ALA A 10 -3.56 8.80 -2.43
C ALA A 10 -2.75 8.19 -1.27
N VAL A 11 -2.71 6.85 -1.19
CA VAL A 11 -1.93 6.13 -0.17
C VAL A 11 -0.42 6.36 -0.36
N GLU A 12 0.06 6.38 -1.60
CA GLU A 12 1.47 6.65 -1.90
C GLU A 12 1.87 8.10 -1.60
N ASN A 13 0.99 9.07 -1.86
CA ASN A 13 1.18 10.47 -1.49
C ASN A 13 1.25 10.65 0.03
N ALA A 14 0.41 9.94 0.78
CA ALA A 14 0.49 9.94 2.25
C ALA A 14 1.83 9.38 2.75
N LEU A 15 2.32 8.27 2.16
CA LEU A 15 3.63 7.72 2.47
C LEU A 15 4.77 8.67 2.09
N TRP A 16 4.64 9.40 0.98
CA TRP A 16 5.60 10.42 0.58
C TRP A 16 5.66 11.56 1.58
N LEU A 17 4.51 12.07 2.04
CA LEU A 17 4.42 13.11 3.07
C LEU A 17 5.08 12.67 4.38
N LEU A 18 4.89 11.42 4.80
CA LEU A 18 5.56 10.88 5.99
C LEU A 18 7.08 10.77 5.78
N LYS A 19 7.58 10.66 4.55
CA LYS A 19 9.01 10.55 4.27
C LYS A 19 9.70 11.90 4.06
N ARG A 20 9.05 12.82 3.36
CA ARG A 20 9.61 14.08 2.83
C ARG A 20 8.82 15.33 3.22
N GLY A 21 7.71 15.18 3.93
CA GLY A 21 6.89 16.28 4.39
C GLY A 21 7.53 17.07 5.54
N PRO A 22 6.77 18.04 6.11
CA PRO A 22 7.26 18.93 7.15
C PRO A 22 7.76 18.18 8.39
N THR A 23 8.65 18.82 9.16
CA THR A 23 9.38 18.23 10.30
C THR A 23 8.48 17.62 11.39
N GLY A 24 7.22 18.05 11.50
CA GLY A 24 6.23 17.51 12.46
C GLY A 24 5.43 16.30 11.98
N LEU A 25 5.47 15.99 10.68
CA LEU A 25 4.80 14.84 10.05
C LEU A 25 5.78 13.74 9.64
N GLN A 26 7.07 13.98 9.85
CA GLN A 26 8.10 13.10 9.35
C GLN A 26 8.15 11.79 10.15
N ARG A 27 8.38 10.70 9.42
CA ARG A 27 8.53 9.35 9.95
C ARG A 27 9.68 9.33 10.96
N PRO A 28 9.49 8.67 12.13
CA PRO A 28 10.57 8.46 13.09
C PRO A 28 11.74 7.70 12.46
N GLN A 29 12.95 8.07 12.87
CA GLN A 29 14.18 7.42 12.44
C GLN A 29 14.17 5.92 12.78
N ARG A 30 14.96 5.15 12.02
CA ARG A 30 15.14 3.71 12.27
C ARG A 30 15.70 3.54 13.70
N GLY A 31 15.07 2.69 14.51
CA GLY A 31 15.42 2.49 15.94
C GLY A 31 14.56 3.29 16.93
N LYS A 32 13.86 4.34 16.49
CA LYS A 32 12.91 5.11 17.34
C LYS A 32 11.44 4.81 17.04
N ARG A 33 11.16 3.77 16.25
CA ARG A 33 9.79 3.48 15.78
C ARG A 33 8.95 2.69 16.76
N GLY A 34 9.55 1.89 17.63
CA GLY A 34 8.82 0.94 18.49
C GLY A 34 7.68 1.60 19.28
N ASN A 35 7.94 2.78 19.84
CA ASN A 35 6.98 3.49 20.71
C ASN A 35 6.48 4.81 20.11
N HIS A 36 6.76 5.09 18.84
CA HIS A 36 6.37 6.38 18.25
C HIS A 36 4.88 6.35 17.84
N PRO A 37 4.08 7.36 18.21
CA PRO A 37 2.63 7.36 17.98
C PRO A 37 2.24 7.27 16.50
N SER A 38 3.10 7.70 15.58
CA SER A 38 2.85 7.58 14.13
C SER A 38 3.23 6.23 13.52
N THR A 39 3.86 5.32 14.27
CA THR A 39 4.27 4.01 13.71
C THR A 39 3.07 3.15 13.27
N PRO A 40 1.98 3.01 14.04
CA PRO A 40 0.82 2.23 13.62
C PRO A 40 0.21 2.73 12.30
N ILE A 41 0.08 4.05 12.13
CA ILE A 41 -0.48 4.62 10.90
C ILE A 41 0.47 4.45 9.70
N ILE A 42 1.78 4.59 9.90
CA ILE A 42 2.77 4.31 8.85
C ILE A 42 2.67 2.85 8.39
N MET A 43 2.56 1.91 9.34
CA MET A 43 2.43 0.48 9.02
C MET A 43 1.13 0.18 8.28
N ALA A 44 0.01 0.76 8.72
CA ALA A 44 -1.28 0.60 8.06
C ALA A 44 -1.22 1.07 6.59
N LEU A 45 -0.64 2.24 6.33
CA LEU A 45 -0.46 2.78 4.98
C LEU A 45 0.45 1.90 4.11
N GLN A 46 1.55 1.40 4.67
CA GLN A 46 2.46 0.50 3.94
C GLN A 46 1.78 -0.82 3.57
N ASN A 47 1.04 -1.41 4.50
CA ASN A 47 0.27 -2.63 4.26
C ASN A 47 -0.81 -2.40 3.21
N ARG A 48 -1.50 -1.26 3.26
CA ARG A 48 -2.52 -0.90 2.28
C ARG A 48 -1.93 -0.73 0.89
N ALA A 49 -0.82 0.00 0.75
CA ALA A 49 -0.12 0.13 -0.52
C ALA A 49 0.31 -1.23 -1.09
N ALA A 50 0.80 -2.14 -0.24
CA ALA A 50 1.18 -3.48 -0.68
C ALA A 50 -0.02 -4.29 -1.21
N ILE A 51 -1.19 -4.20 -0.56
CA ILE A 51 -2.43 -4.83 -1.04
C ILE A 51 -2.84 -4.23 -2.38
N LEU A 52 -2.84 -2.90 -2.51
CA LEU A 52 -3.29 -2.20 -3.71
C LEU A 52 -2.39 -2.47 -4.93
N ARG A 53 -1.07 -2.51 -4.72
CA ARG A 53 -0.13 -2.91 -5.78
C ARG A 53 -0.37 -4.33 -6.24
N ARG A 54 -0.52 -5.27 -5.29
CA ARG A 54 -0.85 -6.67 -5.62
C ARG A 54 -2.16 -6.78 -6.40
N SER A 55 -3.19 -6.02 -6.02
CA SER A 55 -4.46 -6.04 -6.76
C SER A 55 -4.34 -5.46 -8.17
N ALA A 56 -3.46 -4.48 -8.38
CA ALA A 56 -3.17 -3.95 -9.71
C ALA A 56 -2.39 -4.95 -10.57
N ASP A 57 -1.53 -5.76 -9.95
CA ASP A 57 -0.77 -6.84 -10.59
C ASP A 57 -1.60 -8.10 -10.87
N VAL A 58 -2.88 -8.17 -10.43
CA VAL A 58 -3.78 -9.27 -10.80
C VAL A 58 -4.11 -9.15 -12.28
N ILE A 59 -3.31 -9.82 -13.11
CA ILE A 59 -3.63 -10.08 -14.50
C ILE A 59 -4.88 -10.98 -14.50
N PRO A 60 -5.99 -10.57 -15.14
CA PRO A 60 -7.14 -11.44 -15.30
C PRO A 60 -6.67 -12.71 -15.99
N GLN A 61 -7.13 -13.89 -15.53
CA GLN A 61 -6.87 -15.14 -16.25
C GLN A 61 -7.37 -14.99 -17.69
N GLY A 62 -6.44 -14.75 -18.62
CA GLY A 62 -6.76 -14.55 -20.02
C GLY A 62 -7.29 -15.84 -20.65
N GLU A 63 -7.88 -15.72 -21.84
CA GLU A 63 -8.44 -16.88 -22.56
C GLU A 63 -7.42 -18.02 -22.72
N ASN A 64 -6.14 -17.69 -22.89
CA ASN A 64 -5.05 -18.67 -22.98
C ASN A 64 -4.85 -19.48 -21.69
N TRP A 65 -5.07 -18.89 -20.51
CA TRP A 65 -4.97 -19.61 -19.23
C TRP A 65 -6.14 -20.59 -19.05
N ARG A 66 -7.35 -20.17 -19.44
CA ARG A 66 -8.54 -21.04 -19.41
C ARG A 66 -8.42 -22.20 -20.40
N ALA A 67 -7.91 -21.94 -21.60
CA ALA A 67 -7.73 -22.98 -22.64
C ALA A 67 -6.76 -24.11 -22.24
N VAL A 68 -5.79 -23.84 -21.35
CA VAL A 68 -4.80 -24.83 -20.90
C VAL A 68 -5.27 -25.58 -19.65
N HIS A 69 -6.04 -24.93 -18.78
CA HIS A 69 -6.37 -25.47 -17.45
C HIS A 69 -7.81 -25.91 -17.27
N ASP A 70 -8.68 -25.65 -18.26
CA ASP A 70 -10.06 -26.12 -18.30
C ASP A 70 -10.32 -26.81 -19.65
N PRO A 71 -9.63 -27.94 -19.95
CA PRO A 71 -10.01 -28.74 -21.10
C PRO A 71 -11.33 -29.41 -20.71
N GLY A 72 -12.42 -29.01 -21.36
CA GLY A 72 -13.74 -29.61 -21.14
C GLY A 72 -13.73 -31.13 -21.19
#